data_AF-A0A8S8XYE1-F1
#
_entry.id   AF-A0A8S8XYE1-F1
#
_cell.length_a   1.000
_cell.length_b   1.000
_cell.length_c   1.000
_cell.angle_alpha   90.00
_cell.angle_beta   90.00
_cell.angle_gamma   90.00
#
_symmetry.space_group_name_H-M   'P 1'
#
loop_
_entity.id
_entity.type
_entity.pdbx_description
1 polymer ?
#
loop_
_entity_poly.entity_id
_entity_poly.type
_entity_poly.pdbx_seq_one_letter_code
_entity_poly.pdbx_strand_id
1 'polypeptide(L)'
;MANYWLHSGHLTINNEKMSKSLDNFFLVRDVMKEYSAPVLRFYLLNGHYRSPIDFSDSNLAESHSAYKRLEGVYNRLESVSKSGEQEPEELVSKINKCNLEFSEAMNDDFNTREA
;
A
#
# COMPACT_ATOMS: atom_id res chain seq x y z
N MET A 1 -8.42 29.48 -13.02
CA MET A 1 -8.70 28.15 -13.59
C MET A 1 -7.76 27.14 -12.94
N ALA A 2 -8.22 25.92 -12.69
CA ALA A 2 -7.34 24.86 -12.17
C ALA A 2 -6.70 24.09 -13.34
N ASN A 3 -5.42 23.73 -13.20
CA ASN A 3 -4.66 22.99 -14.21
C ASN A 3 -4.89 21.47 -14.10
N TYR A 4 -5.19 20.96 -12.90
CA TYR A 4 -5.43 19.54 -12.63
C TYR A 4 -6.54 19.36 -11.59
N TRP A 5 -7.37 18.35 -11.81
CA TRP A 5 -8.39 17.88 -10.87
C TRP A 5 -8.16 16.38 -10.64
N LEU A 6 -8.06 15.98 -9.38
CA LEU A 6 -7.84 14.59 -9.01
C LEU A 6 -9.06 14.11 -8.22
N HIS A 7 -9.60 12.96 -8.62
CA HIS A 7 -10.70 12.29 -7.95
C HIS A 7 -10.27 10.87 -7.61
N SER A 8 -10.48 10.48 -6.35
CA SER A 8 -10.24 9.10 -5.91
C SER A 8 -11.42 8.20 -6.29
N GLY A 9 -11.13 6.93 -6.52
CA GLY A 9 -12.11 5.89 -6.73
C GLY A 9 -12.99 5.70 -5.49
N HIS A 10 -14.16 5.10 -5.71
CA HIS A 10 -15.10 4.82 -4.64
C HIS A 10 -14.68 3.61 -3.80
N LEU A 11 -15.02 3.63 -2.52
CA LEU A 11 -14.90 2.48 -1.64
C LEU A 11 -16.23 1.71 -1.62
N THR A 12 -16.19 0.42 -1.90
CA THR A 12 -17.31 -0.52 -1.73
C THR A 12 -17.07 -1.41 -0.52
N ILE A 13 -18.12 -2.05 0.00
CA ILE A 13 -18.02 -3.12 1.00
C ILE A 13 -18.65 -4.36 0.41
N ASN A 14 -17.88 -5.45 0.28
CA ASN A 14 -18.34 -6.70 -0.33
C ASN A 14 -19.05 -6.49 -1.68
N ASN A 15 -18.49 -5.60 -2.52
CA ASN A 15 -19.02 -5.14 -3.81
C ASN A 15 -20.32 -4.32 -3.75
N GLU A 16 -20.81 -3.96 -2.57
CA GLU A 16 -21.93 -3.05 -2.40
C GLU A 16 -21.45 -1.64 -2.09
N LYS A 17 -22.22 -0.64 -2.53
CA LYS A 17 -21.94 0.75 -2.19
C LYS A 17 -21.99 0.94 -0.68
N MET A 18 -20.92 1.49 -0.11
CA MET A 18 -20.92 1.92 1.29
C MET A 18 -21.91 3.08 1.48
N SER A 19 -22.91 2.92 2.34
CA SER A 19 -23.82 4.01 2.69
C SER A 19 -24.40 3.85 4.10
N LYS A 20 -24.65 4.97 4.76
CA LYS A 20 -25.35 4.98 6.05
C LYS A 20 -26.78 4.40 5.95
N SER A 21 -27.43 4.57 4.81
CA SER A 21 -28.79 4.09 4.57
C SER A 21 -28.88 2.57 4.40
N LEU A 22 -27.82 1.93 3.91
CA LEU A 22 -27.73 0.47 3.78
C LEU A 22 -27.12 -0.18 5.04
N ASP A 23 -26.80 0.62 6.06
CA ASP A 23 -26.14 0.21 7.31
C ASP A 23 -24.85 -0.61 7.10
N ASN A 24 -24.21 -0.42 5.93
CA ASN A 24 -23.00 -1.12 5.52
C ASN A 24 -21.83 -0.14 5.48
N PHE A 25 -21.42 0.40 6.63
CA PHE A 25 -20.25 1.28 6.70
C PHE A 25 -19.37 0.92 7.89
N PHE A 26 -18.07 1.13 7.73
CA PHE A 26 -17.09 0.94 8.79
C PHE A 26 -16.48 2.28 9.17
N LEU A 27 -16.26 2.47 10.46
CA LEU A 27 -15.48 3.58 10.94
C LEU A 27 -14.03 3.11 11.08
N VAL A 28 -13.10 3.96 10.67
CA VAL A 28 -11.67 3.67 10.76
C VAL A 28 -11.28 3.21 12.18
N ARG A 29 -11.85 3.85 13.22
CA ARG A 29 -11.61 3.48 14.62
C ARG A 29 -12.04 2.06 14.98
N ASP A 30 -13.05 1.52 14.30
CA ASP A 30 -13.57 0.18 14.56
C ASP A 30 -12.69 -0.85 13.87
N VAL A 31 -12.30 -0.59 12.62
CA VAL A 31 -11.30 -1.41 11.90
C VAL A 31 -9.96 -1.44 12.64
N MET A 32 -9.56 -0.30 13.23
CA MET A 32 -8.32 -0.17 13.99
C MET A 32 -8.28 -0.97 15.31
N LYS A 33 -9.41 -1.55 15.74
CA LYS A 33 -9.41 -2.49 16.89
C LYS A 33 -8.82 -3.84 16.51
N GLU A 34 -8.86 -4.20 15.23
CA GLU A 34 -8.39 -5.50 14.71
C GLU A 34 -7.12 -5.38 13.88
N TYR A 35 -6.99 -4.30 13.09
CA TYR A 35 -5.86 -4.08 12.20
C TYR A 35 -5.09 -2.80 12.56
N SER A 36 -3.76 -2.83 12.43
CA SER A 36 -2.95 -1.64 12.68
C SER A 36 -3.13 -0.58 11.58
N ALA A 37 -2.90 0.69 11.91
CA ALA A 37 -2.97 1.78 10.94
C ALA A 37 -2.04 1.58 9.72
N PRO A 38 -0.80 1.06 9.85
CA PRO A 38 0.05 0.75 8.70
C PRO A 38 -0.56 -0.31 7.76
N VAL A 39 -1.26 -1.31 8.30
CA VAL A 39 -1.92 -2.36 7.50
C VAL A 39 -3.07 -1.77 6.71
N LEU A 40 -3.91 -0.93 7.35
CA LEU A 40 -4.99 -0.24 6.67
C LEU A 40 -4.47 0.72 5.59
N ARG A 41 -3.37 1.42 5.86
CA ARG A 41 -2.71 2.29 4.87
C ARG A 41 -2.16 1.50 3.70
N PHE A 42 -1.48 0.38 3.97
CA PHE A 42 -0.97 -0.51 2.93
C PHE A 42 -2.11 -1.04 2.07
N TYR A 43 -3.20 -1.50 2.68
CA TYR A 43 -4.40 -1.94 1.97
C TYR A 43 -4.94 -0.88 1.00
N LEU A 44 -5.06 0.38 1.45
CA LEU A 44 -5.55 1.48 0.61
C LEU A 44 -4.57 1.88 -0.52
N LEU A 45 -3.27 1.67 -0.32
CA LEU A 45 -2.23 1.93 -1.33
C LEU A 45 -2.03 0.74 -2.30
N ASN A 46 -2.49 -0.46 -1.93
CA ASN A 46 -2.37 -1.69 -2.73
C ASN A 46 -3.37 -1.75 -3.90
N GLY A 47 -3.69 -0.59 -4.46
CA GLY A 47 -4.57 -0.36 -5.59
C GLY A 47 -4.36 1.06 -6.12
N HIS A 48 -4.68 1.28 -7.39
CA HIS A 48 -4.56 2.60 -7.99
C HIS A 48 -5.60 3.57 -7.40
N TYR A 49 -5.22 4.81 -7.06
CA TYR A 49 -6.12 5.73 -6.34
C TYR A 49 -7.43 6.07 -7.08
N ARG A 50 -7.44 5.94 -8.42
CA ARG A 50 -8.63 6.12 -9.27
C ARG A 50 -9.53 4.89 -9.36
N SER A 51 -9.02 3.72 -8.99
CA SER A 51 -9.77 2.46 -9.07
C SER A 51 -10.68 2.31 -7.86
N PRO A 52 -11.88 1.70 -8.02
CA PRO A 52 -12.69 1.32 -6.88
C PRO A 52 -11.91 0.35 -5.97
N ILE A 53 -12.04 0.55 -4.67
CA ILE A 53 -11.46 -0.35 -3.66
C ILE A 53 -12.60 -1.13 -3.03
N ASP A 54 -12.50 -2.45 -3.02
CA ASP A 54 -13.48 -3.31 -2.35
C ASP A 54 -13.02 -3.71 -0.96
N PHE A 55 -13.68 -3.13 0.05
CA PHE A 55 -13.45 -3.40 1.46
C PHE A 55 -14.14 -4.69 1.88
N SER A 56 -13.32 -5.68 2.21
CA SER A 56 -13.76 -6.97 2.73
C SER A 56 -12.72 -7.50 3.71
N ASP A 57 -13.17 -8.31 4.65
CA ASP A 57 -12.28 -8.93 5.64
C ASP A 57 -11.21 -9.80 4.97
N SER A 58 -11.54 -10.45 3.84
CA SER A 58 -10.60 -11.24 3.07
C SER A 58 -9.47 -10.37 2.48
N ASN A 59 -9.81 -9.24 1.87
CA ASN A 59 -8.82 -8.35 1.24
C ASN A 59 -7.94 -7.66 2.30
N LEU A 60 -8.53 -7.35 3.47
CA LEU A 60 -7.78 -6.84 4.62
C LEU A 60 -6.82 -7.89 5.19
N ALA A 61 -7.26 -9.14 5.36
CA ALA A 61 -6.42 -10.23 5.85
C ALA A 61 -5.24 -10.54 4.90
N GLU A 62 -5.49 -10.47 3.59
CA GLU A 62 -4.45 -10.59 2.57
C GLU A 62 -3.43 -9.45 2.69
N SER A 63 -3.91 -8.22 2.78
CA SER A 63 -3.07 -7.03 2.93
C SER A 63 -2.27 -7.03 4.24
N HIS A 64 -2.86 -7.51 5.32
CA HIS A 64 -2.16 -7.74 6.58
C HIS A 64 -0.99 -8.72 6.41
N SER A 65 -1.25 -9.85 5.75
CA SER A 65 -0.24 -10.88 5.50
C SER A 65 0.89 -10.36 4.60
N ALA A 66 0.57 -9.57 3.57
CA ALA A 66 1.55 -8.93 2.70
C ALA A 66 2.38 -7.88 3.43
N TYR A 67 1.73 -7.02 4.22
CA TYR A 67 2.42 -6.03 5.04
C TYR A 67 3.38 -6.68 6.04
N LYS A 68 2.97 -7.75 6.72
CA LYS A 68 3.84 -8.49 7.66
C LYS A 68 5.07 -9.10 6.99
N ARG A 69 4.97 -9.51 5.73
CA ARG A 69 6.14 -9.97 4.96
C ARG A 69 7.14 -8.83 4.73
N LEU A 70 6.66 -7.65 4.31
CA LEU A 70 7.48 -6.46 4.11
C LEU A 70 8.12 -5.98 5.41
N GLU A 71 7.32 -5.85 6.47
CA GLU A 71 7.79 -5.49 7.82
C GLU A 71 8.87 -6.46 8.31
N GLY A 72 8.68 -7.77 8.08
CA GLY A 72 9.67 -8.78 8.43
C GLY A 72 10.99 -8.65 7.66
N VAL A 73 10.95 -8.29 6.37
CA VAL A 73 12.17 -8.01 5.59
C VAL A 73 12.87 -6.77 6.12
N TYR A 74 12.12 -5.68 6.34
CA TYR A 74 12.65 -4.42 6.86
C TYR A 74 13.32 -4.61 8.23
N ASN A 75 12.64 -5.28 9.16
CA ASN A 75 13.19 -5.55 10.50
C ASN A 75 14.45 -6.43 10.45
N ARG A 76 14.50 -7.41 9.54
CA ARG A 76 15.72 -8.21 9.33
C ARG A 76 16.86 -7.34 8.82
N LEU A 77 16.60 -6.46 7.84
CA LEU A 77 17.62 -5.55 7.32
C LEU A 77 18.14 -4.59 8.40
N GLU A 78 17.24 -4.00 9.19
CA GLU A 78 17.61 -3.11 10.30
C GLU A 78 18.39 -3.83 11.41
N SER A 79 18.13 -5.12 11.62
CA SER A 79 18.84 -5.92 12.65
C SER A 79 20.28 -6.28 12.27
N VAL A 80 20.65 -6.17 11.00
CA VAL A 80 22.01 -6.47 10.52
C VAL A 80 22.90 -5.26 10.81
N SER A 81 24.08 -5.50 11.41
CA SER A 81 25.06 -4.44 11.60
C SER A 81 25.53 -3.89 10.25
N LYS A 82 25.56 -2.56 10.10
CA LYS A 82 26.14 -1.85 8.95
C LYS A 82 27.68 -1.95 8.96
N SER A 83 28.20 -3.17 9.03
CA SER A 83 29.63 -3.49 9.17
C SER A 83 30.23 -4.03 7.87
N GLY A 84 29.48 -4.02 6.76
CA GLY A 84 30.02 -4.35 5.45
C GLY A 84 30.81 -3.16 4.90
N GLU A 85 32.11 -3.33 4.70
CA GLU A 85 32.96 -2.34 4.01
C GLU A 85 32.85 -2.43 2.47
N GLN A 86 32.17 -3.46 1.97
CA GLN A 86 32.03 -3.74 0.56
C GLN A 86 30.62 -3.38 0.07
N GLU A 87 30.56 -2.69 -1.05
CA GLU A 87 29.34 -2.46 -1.82
C GLU A 87 29.42 -3.31 -3.09
N PRO A 88 28.84 -4.53 -3.09
CA PRO A 88 28.87 -5.38 -4.28
C PRO A 88 28.20 -4.66 -5.45
N GLU A 89 28.87 -4.55 -6.60
CA GLU A 89 28.36 -3.84 -7.77
C GLU A 89 26.97 -4.34 -8.21
N GLU A 90 26.73 -5.65 -8.10
CA GLU A 90 25.43 -6.25 -8.41
C GLU A 90 24.31 -5.73 -7.48
N LEU A 91 24.60 -5.57 -6.18
CA LEU A 91 23.63 -5.05 -5.22
C LEU A 91 23.32 -3.57 -5.50
N VAL A 92 24.36 -2.76 -5.75
CA VAL A 92 24.21 -1.35 -6.11
C VAL A 92 23.40 -1.19 -7.39
N SER A 93 23.68 -2.02 -8.41
CA SER A 93 22.93 -2.04 -9.67
C SER A 93 21.45 -2.37 -9.46
N LYS A 94 21.13 -3.38 -8.64
CA LYS A 94 19.74 -3.74 -8.31
C LYS A 94 19.01 -2.65 -7.55
N ILE A 95 19.67 -1.98 -6.60
CA ILE A 95 19.08 -0.84 -5.86
C ILE A 95 18.77 0.31 -6.81
N ASN A 96 19.72 0.68 -7.68
CA ASN A 96 19.52 1.74 -8.66
C ASN A 96 18.38 1.43 -9.63
N LYS A 97 18.32 0.18 -10.11
CA LYS A 97 17.23 -0.30 -10.96
C LYS A 97 15.88 -0.20 -10.23
N CYS A 98 15.80 -0.67 -8.99
CA CYS A 98 14.56 -0.61 -8.19
C CYS A 98 14.11 0.85 -7.95
N ASN A 99 15.04 1.77 -7.66
CA ASN A 99 14.72 3.19 -7.52
C ASN A 99 14.19 3.82 -8.81
N LEU A 100 14.74 3.42 -9.96
CA LEU A 100 14.26 3.86 -11.26
C LEU A 100 12.84 3.33 -11.53
N GLU A 101 12.63 2.01 -11.39
CA GLU A 101 11.33 1.36 -11.63
C GLU A 101 10.25 1.94 -10.69
N PHE A 102 10.56 2.16 -9.42
CA PHE A 102 9.66 2.83 -8.47
C PHE A 102 9.29 4.25 -8.94
N SER A 103 10.28 5.03 -9.38
CA SER A 103 10.06 6.40 -9.85
C SER A 103 9.22 6.42 -11.13
N GLU A 104 9.45 5.49 -12.05
CA GLU A 104 8.67 5.32 -13.27
C GLU A 104 7.21 4.97 -12.95
N ALA A 105 6.97 4.00 -12.06
CA ALA A 105 5.63 3.63 -11.61
C ALA A 105 4.90 4.80 -10.92
N MET A 106 5.59 5.56 -10.06
CA MET A 106 4.98 6.71 -9.39
C MET A 106 4.72 7.90 -10.33
N ASN A 107 5.54 8.07 -11.37
CA ASN A 107 5.35 9.09 -12.41
C ASN A 107 4.21 8.73 -13.38
N ASP A 108 3.85 7.45 -13.47
CA ASP A 108 2.64 6.98 -14.14
C ASP A 108 1.41 7.14 -13.23
N ASP A 109 0.90 8.36 -13.11
CA ASP A 109 -0.33 8.69 -12.37
C ASP A 109 -0.39 8.14 -10.92
N PHE A 110 0.73 8.19 -10.19
CA PHE A 110 0.80 7.68 -8.81
C PHE A 110 0.41 6.18 -8.71
N ASN A 111 0.89 5.34 -9.62
CA ASN A 111 0.57 3.92 -9.65
C ASN A 111 1.27 3.14 -8.53
N THR A 112 0.74 3.26 -7.30
CA THR A 112 1.23 2.61 -6.07
C THR A 112 1.08 1.09 -6.05
N ARG A 113 0.37 0.50 -7.01
CA ARG A 113 0.27 -0.95 -7.15
C ARG A 113 1.47 -1.53 -7.89
N GLU A 114 1.98 -0.79 -8.86
CA GLU A 114 3.17 -1.17 -9.62
C GLU A 114 4.46 -0.78 -8.88
N ALA A 115 4.44 0.35 -8.17
CA ALA A 115 5.55 0.85 -7.36
C ALA A 115 5.84 -0.01 -6.11
#